data_AF-A0AAP3E1T9-F1
#
_entry.id   AF-A0AAP3E1T9-F1
#
_cell.length_a   1.000
_cell.length_b   1.000
_cell.length_c   1.000
_cell.angle_alpha   90.00
_cell.angle_beta   90.00
_cell.angle_gamma   90.00
#
_symmetry.space_group_name_H-M   'P 1'
#
loop_
_entity.id
_entity.type
_entity.pdbx_description
1 polymer ?
#
loop_
_entity_poly.entity_id
_entity_poly.type
_entity_poly.pdbx_seq_one_letter_code
_entity_poly.pdbx_strand_id
1 'polypeptide(L)'
;MSVARILRGLVQTVVTFAVLIVLAILAFYVTVFVVSTGARLANYDPSGDFVVLAASLLVVAALLGGIPLGRTTQQHQQNQDEPSRGFE
;
A
#
# COMPACT_ATOMS: atom_id res chain seq x y z
N MET A 1 31.01 8.35 -13.32
CA MET A 1 30.10 8.62 -12.18
C MET A 1 28.73 7.92 -12.34
N SER A 2 28.72 6.62 -12.63
CA SER A 2 27.50 5.81 -12.77
C SER A 2 27.20 4.98 -11.54
N VAL A 3 28.22 4.34 -10.95
CA VAL A 3 28.11 3.50 -9.74
C VAL A 3 27.56 4.26 -8.53
N ALA A 4 28.06 5.48 -8.27
CA ALA A 4 27.57 6.32 -7.17
C ALA A 4 26.07 6.67 -7.29
N ARG A 5 25.56 6.81 -8.52
CA ARG A 5 24.14 7.08 -8.79
C ARG A 5 23.27 5.86 -8.49
N ILE A 6 23.77 4.67 -8.83
CA ILE A 6 23.10 3.39 -8.54
C ILE A 6 23.05 3.13 -7.03
N LEU A 7 24.17 3.33 -6.32
CA LEU A 7 24.23 3.19 -4.86
C LEU A 7 23.29 4.15 -4.15
N ARG A 8 23.20 5.40 -4.61
CA ARG A 8 22.23 6.37 -4.08
C ARG A 8 20.78 5.92 -4.30
N GLY A 9 20.48 5.38 -5.48
CA GLY A 9 19.17 4.80 -5.79
C GLY A 9 18.81 3.64 -4.85
N LEU A 10 19.75 2.71 -4.63
CA LEU A 10 19.59 1.58 -3.71
C LEU A 10 19.30 2.03 -2.28
N VAL A 11 20.09 2.97 -1.74
CA VAL A 11 19.86 3.51 -0.39
C VAL A 11 18.47 4.13 -0.28
N GLN A 12 18.03 4.87 -1.29
CA GLN A 12 16.70 5.46 -1.31
C GLN A 12 15.57 4.41 -1.34
N THR A 13 15.74 3.32 -2.10
CA THR A 13 14.80 2.20 -2.09
C THR A 13 14.73 1.53 -0.73
N VAL A 14 15.88 1.28 -0.09
CA VAL A 14 15.94 0.66 1.25
C VAL A 14 15.24 1.54 2.28
N VAL A 15 15.51 2.85 2.29
CA VAL A 15 14.85 3.79 3.21
C VAL A 15 13.34 3.83 2.96
N THR A 16 12.91 3.87 1.69
CA THR A 16 11.48 3.81 1.34
C THR A 16 10.83 2.54 1.89
N PHE A 17 11.46 1.38 1.69
CA PHE A 17 10.95 0.11 2.20
C PHE A 17 10.90 0.07 3.72
N ALA A 18 11.92 0.61 4.39
CA ALA A 18 11.95 0.72 5.85
C ALA A 18 10.76 1.56 6.38
N VAL A 19 10.46 2.69 5.73
CA VAL A 19 9.29 3.51 6.08
C VAL A 19 7.99 2.74 5.87
N LEU A 20 7.85 2.01 4.76
CA LEU A 20 6.67 1.17 4.51
C LEU A 20 6.49 0.07 5.57
N ILE A 21 7.58 -0.56 6.01
CA ILE A 21 7.54 -1.54 7.11
C ILE A 21 7.04 -0.88 8.40
N VAL A 22 7.58 0.27 8.76
CA VAL A 22 7.15 0.98 9.98
C VAL A 22 5.66 1.33 9.91
N LEU A 23 5.19 1.84 8.77
CA LEU A 23 3.78 2.13 8.56
C LEU A 23 2.92 0.86 8.64
N ALA A 24 3.37 -0.27 8.09
CA ALA A 24 2.66 -1.54 8.17
C ALA A 24 2.54 -2.06 9.62
N ILE A 25 3.62 -1.93 10.41
CA ILE A 25 3.62 -2.32 11.83
C ILE A 25 2.63 -1.46 12.61
N LEU A 26 2.64 -0.14 12.39
CA LEU A 26 1.70 0.78 13.06
C LEU A 26 0.25 0.46 12.68
N ALA A 27 -0.02 0.21 11.39
CA ALA A 27 -1.35 -0.18 10.94
C ALA A 27 -1.81 -1.48 11.61
N PHE A 28 -0.95 -2.50 11.65
CA PHE A 28 -1.25 -3.78 12.29
C PHE A 28 -1.54 -3.63 13.79
N TYR A 29 -0.75 -2.82 14.50
CA TYR A 29 -0.98 -2.54 15.91
C TYR A 29 -2.35 -1.92 16.16
N VAL A 30 -2.74 -0.93 15.36
CA VAL A 30 -4.07 -0.31 15.43
C VAL A 30 -5.16 -1.34 15.11
N THR A 31 -4.96 -2.21 14.12
CA THR A 31 -5.93 -3.27 13.79
C THR A 31 -6.13 -4.26 14.95
N VAL A 32 -5.07 -4.68 15.64
CA VAL A 32 -5.17 -5.54 16.83
C VAL A 32 -5.97 -4.85 17.93
N PHE A 33 -5.75 -3.55 18.15
CA PHE A 33 -6.52 -2.75 19.10
C PHE A 33 -8.01 -2.70 18.74
N VAL A 34 -8.34 -2.52 17.45
CA VAL A 34 -9.72 -2.51 16.95
C VAL A 34 -10.39 -3.87 17.17
N VAL A 35 -9.73 -4.97 16.82
CA VAL A 35 -10.29 -6.33 16.96
C VAL A 35 -10.52 -6.68 18.42
N SER A 36 -9.54 -6.44 19.29
CA SER A 36 -9.65 -6.74 20.72
C SER A 36 -10.74 -5.91 21.42
N THR A 37 -10.83 -4.62 21.09
CA THR A 37 -11.89 -3.75 21.62
C THR A 37 -13.25 -4.20 21.10
N GLY A 38 -13.38 -4.50 19.81
CA GLY A 38 -14.62 -5.00 19.20
C GLY A 38 -15.12 -6.29 19.85
N ALA A 39 -14.21 -7.23 20.14
CA ALA A 39 -14.56 -8.48 20.83
C ALA A 39 -15.11 -8.23 22.24
N ARG A 40 -14.48 -7.33 23.00
CA ARG A 40 -14.95 -6.96 24.35
C ARG A 40 -16.33 -6.31 24.32
N LEU A 41 -16.61 -5.46 23.34
CA LEU A 41 -17.93 -4.85 23.15
C LEU A 41 -19.01 -5.89 22.83
N ALA A 42 -18.63 -6.96 22.14
CA ALA A 42 -19.51 -8.09 21.85
C ALA A 42 -19.58 -9.14 22.98
N ASN A 43 -19.01 -8.84 24.15
CA ASN A 43 -18.95 -9.74 25.31
C ASN A 43 -18.24 -11.08 25.01
N TYR A 44 -17.23 -11.05 24.14
CA TYR A 44 -16.33 -12.16 23.89
C TYR A 44 -14.97 -11.92 24.54
N ASP A 45 -14.34 -13.01 25.01
CA ASP A 45 -12.97 -13.01 25.53
C ASP A 45 -12.09 -13.93 24.65
N PRO A 46 -11.67 -13.45 23.47
CA PRO A 46 -10.85 -14.24 22.56
C PRO A 46 -9.41 -14.37 23.06
N SER A 47 -8.77 -15.50 22.79
CA SER A 47 -7.33 -15.65 23.02
C SER A 47 -6.53 -14.68 22.14
N GLY A 48 -5.34 -14.27 22.61
CA GLY A 48 -4.46 -13.36 21.87
C GLY A 48 -4.12 -13.86 20.46
N ASP A 49 -3.97 -15.18 20.29
CA ASP A 49 -3.67 -15.80 18.99
C ASP A 49 -4.80 -15.56 17.97
N PHE A 50 -6.07 -15.66 18.40
CA PHE A 50 -7.22 -15.36 17.53
C PHE A 50 -7.27 -13.89 17.14
N VAL A 51 -6.98 -12.97 18.07
CA VAL A 51 -6.95 -11.53 17.79
C VAL A 51 -5.87 -11.19 16.76
N VAL A 52 -4.68 -11.76 16.91
CA VAL A 52 -3.55 -11.57 15.99
C VAL A 52 -3.87 -12.13 14.61
N LEU A 53 -4.42 -13.34 14.53
CA LEU A 53 -4.83 -13.95 13.27
C LEU A 53 -5.88 -13.10 12.54
N ALA A 54 -6.96 -12.71 13.23
CA ALA A 54 -8.01 -11.89 12.65
C ALA A 54 -7.48 -10.51 12.22
N ALA A 55 -6.64 -9.87 13.03
CA ALA A 55 -6.01 -8.60 12.68
C ALA A 55 -5.11 -8.72 11.45
N SER A 56 -4.33 -9.81 11.32
CA SER A 56 -3.49 -10.05 10.15
C SER A 56 -4.32 -10.19 8.86
N LEU A 57 -5.45 -10.90 8.92
CA LEU A 57 -6.36 -11.04 7.79
C LEU A 57 -6.98 -9.68 7.40
N LEU A 58 -7.37 -8.86 8.37
CA LEU A 58 -7.90 -7.52 8.12
C LEU A 58 -6.84 -6.59 7.51
N VAL A 59 -5.58 -6.66 7.97
CA VAL A 59 -4.48 -5.90 7.37
C VAL A 59 -4.25 -6.33 5.92
N VAL A 60 -4.20 -7.62 5.63
CA VAL A 60 -4.07 -8.13 4.25
C VAL A 60 -5.25 -7.65 3.39
N ALA A 61 -6.48 -7.72 3.89
CA ALA A 61 -7.66 -7.24 3.19
C ALA A 61 -7.62 -5.73 2.93
N ALA A 62 -7.16 -4.93 3.90
CA ALA A 62 -7.02 -3.48 3.75
C ALA A 62 -5.94 -3.11 2.71
N LEU A 63 -4.82 -3.84 2.69
CA LEU A 63 -3.77 -3.63 1.70
C LEU A 63 -4.23 -3.98 0.28
N LEU A 64 -5.02 -5.05 0.11
CA LEU A 64 -5.57 -5.45 -1.18
C LEU A 64 -6.74 -4.56 -1.63
N GLY A 65 -7.61 -4.16 -0.71
CA GLY A 65 -8.79 -3.33 -0.99
C GLY A 65 -8.48 -1.84 -1.17
N GLY A 66 -7.35 -1.35 -0.65
CA GLY A 66 -6.89 0.03 -0.81
C GLY A 66 -6.37 0.36 -2.21
N ILE A 67 -6.22 -0.64 -3.09
CA ILE A 67 -5.84 -0.43 -4.49
C ILE A 67 -7.10 0.03 -5.23
N PRO A 68 -7.13 1.24 -5.83
CA PRO A 68 -8.29 1.69 -6.59
C PRO A 68 -8.46 0.81 -7.83
N LEU A 69 -9.30 -0.23 -7.74
CA LEU A 69 -9.67 -1.16 -8.82
C LEU A 69 -10.29 -0.46 -10.05
N GLY A 70 -10.46 0.86 -10.05
CA GLY A 70 -11.06 1.65 -11.11
C GLY A 70 -10.24 2.85 -11.61
N ARG A 71 -8.94 2.96 -11.29
CA ARG A 71 -8.08 4.00 -11.88
C ARG A 71 -6.97 3.39 -12.73
N THR A 72 -7.36 2.71 -13.80
CA THR A 72 -6.51 2.64 -14.99
C THR A 72 -6.32 4.06 -15.50
N THR A 73 -5.10 4.55 -15.42
CA THR A 73 -4.61 5.75 -16.11
C THR A 73 -4.97 5.70 -17.60
N GLN A 74 -6.11 6.28 -17.99
CA GLN A 74 -6.31 6.81 -19.33
C GLN A 74 -5.78 8.24 -19.37
N GLN A 75 -4.46 8.40 -19.39
CA GLN A 75 -3.82 9.67 -19.74
C GLN A 75 -2.57 9.35 -20.56
N HIS A 76 -2.51 9.90 -21.78
CA HIS A 76 -1.47 9.79 -22.82
C HIS A 76 -1.72 8.87 -24.04
N GLN A 77 -2.92 8.91 -24.62
CA GLN A 77 -3.08 8.52 -26.04
C GLN A 77 -4.03 9.44 -26.83
N GLN A 78 -4.17 10.70 -26.41
CA GLN A 78 -5.02 11.70 -27.07
C GLN A 78 -4.22 12.92 -27.58
N ASN A 79 -2.94 12.74 -27.91
CA ASN A 79 -2.10 13.74 -28.58
C ASN A 79 -1.43 13.16 -29.86
N GLN A 80 -2.01 12.13 -30.48
CA GLN A 80 -1.47 11.55 -31.73
C GLN A 80 -2.37 11.71 -32.95
N ASP A 81 -3.36 12.62 -32.88
CA ASP A 81 -4.10 13.08 -34.06
C ASP A 81 -3.63 14.49 -34.45
N GLU A 82 -2.32 14.67 -34.66
CA GLU A 82 -1.83 15.71 -35.58
C GLU A 82 -1.87 15.11 -36.99
N PRO A 83 -2.86 15.47 -37.84
CA PRO A 83 -2.80 15.10 -39.25
C PRO A 83 -1.68 15.88 -39.93
N SER A 84 -0.59 15.14 -40.16
CA SER A 84 0.39 15.31 -41.22
C SER A 84 0.00 16.26 -42.35
N ARG A 85 0.89 17.22 -42.63
CA ARG A 85 1.22 17.76 -43.96
C ARG A 85 0.08 18.41 -44.77
N GLY A 86 -0.10 19.71 -44.56
CA GLY A 86 -0.48 20.64 -45.63
C GLY A 86 0.79 21.15 -46.29
N PHE A 87 0.94 20.92 -47.60
CA PHE A 87 2.11 21.27 -48.40
C PHE A 87 2.13 22.79 -48.66
N GLU A 88 3.13 23.49 -48.13
CA GLU A 88 3.65 24.77 -48.67
C GLU A 88 4.75 24.47 -49.72
#